data_AF-A0A2I4FCP3-F1
#
_entry.id   AF-A0A2I4FCP3-F1
#
_cell.length_a   1.000
_cell.length_b   1.000
_cell.length_c   1.000
_cell.angle_alpha   90.00
_cell.angle_beta   90.00
_cell.angle_gamma   90.00
#
_symmetry.space_group_name_H-M   'P 1'
#
loop_
_entity.id
_entity.type
_entity.pdbx_description
1 polymer ?
#
loop_
_entity_poly.entity_id
_entity_poly.type
_entity_poly.pdbx_seq_one_letter_code
_entity_poly.pdbx_strand_id
1 'polypeptide(L)'
;MIRRFVAAHSWHDFGAQRIAQIEHTCRPGAPSVFNCVVEIGKGSKVKYELDKTSGLIKVDRVLYSSVVYPHNYGFIPRTICEDSDPMDVLILMQEPVLPGSFLRARAIGLMPMIDQGERDDKIIAVCADAPEFRHYKDIKEIPPHRLAEIRRFFEDYKKNENKKVDVEDFLPAEAAIEAIKYSMDLYASYIVESLRQ
;
A
#
# COMPACT_ATOMS: atom_id res chain seq x y z
N MET A 1 20.02 -2.79 -30.89
CA MET A 1 18.67 -2.24 -30.67
C MET A 1 18.72 -1.34 -29.44
N ILE A 2 18.59 -0.02 -29.61
CA ILE A 2 18.69 0.96 -28.51
C ILE A 2 17.46 0.80 -27.62
N ARG A 3 17.65 0.48 -26.33
CA ARG A 3 16.55 0.44 -25.36
C ARG A 3 16.02 1.87 -25.17
N ARG A 4 14.81 2.14 -25.65
CA ARG A 4 14.07 3.36 -25.27
C ARG A 4 13.57 3.15 -23.85
N PHE A 5 14.16 3.87 -22.90
CA PHE A 5 13.62 3.99 -21.55
C PHE A 5 12.50 5.02 -21.61
N VAL A 6 11.28 4.61 -21.25
CA VAL A 6 10.11 5.48 -21.14
C VAL A 6 9.83 5.68 -19.66
N ALA A 7 9.54 6.91 -19.25
CA ALA A 7 9.12 7.20 -17.88
C ALA A 7 7.85 6.39 -17.56
N ALA A 8 7.83 5.72 -16.41
CA ALA A 8 6.74 4.83 -16.02
C ALA A 8 5.76 5.56 -15.09
N HIS A 9 4.47 5.44 -15.36
CA HIS A 9 3.43 5.75 -14.37
C HIS A 9 3.51 4.74 -13.22
N SER A 10 3.65 5.23 -11.99
CA SER A 10 3.90 4.42 -10.79
C SER A 10 2.81 3.39 -10.50
N TRP A 11 1.55 3.68 -10.86
CA TRP A 11 0.44 2.73 -10.75
C TRP A 11 0.29 1.75 -11.92
N HIS A 12 0.39 2.22 -13.17
CA HIS A 12 0.00 1.44 -14.36
C HIS A 12 1.17 0.73 -15.05
N ASP A 13 2.30 1.42 -15.18
CA ASP A 13 3.45 0.95 -15.96
C ASP A 13 4.46 0.19 -15.12
N PHE A 14 4.39 0.35 -13.79
CA PHE A 14 5.26 -0.33 -12.87
C PHE A 14 4.97 -1.84 -12.87
N GLY A 15 5.97 -2.64 -13.25
CA GLY A 15 5.81 -4.09 -13.50
C GLY A 15 5.29 -4.47 -14.89
N ALA A 16 4.93 -3.51 -15.75
CA ALA A 16 4.50 -3.73 -17.15
C ALA A 16 5.65 -4.05 -18.09
N GLN A 17 6.80 -3.43 -17.82
CA GLN A 17 7.91 -3.39 -18.75
C GLN A 17 8.83 -4.62 -18.60
N ARG A 18 8.33 -5.82 -18.97
CA ARG A 18 9.10 -7.00 -19.47
C ARG A 18 8.25 -8.26 -19.37
N ILE A 19 7.59 -8.61 -20.48
CA ILE A 19 7.04 -9.96 -20.69
C ILE A 19 8.13 -10.94 -21.20
N ALA A 20 9.32 -10.45 -21.63
CA ALA A 20 10.27 -11.30 -22.35
C ALA A 20 11.58 -11.66 -21.62
N GLN A 21 12.10 -10.88 -20.67
CA GLN A 21 13.36 -11.21 -19.99
C GLN A 21 13.45 -10.54 -18.62
N ILE A 22 13.75 -11.33 -17.59
CA ILE A 22 13.80 -11.06 -16.13
C ILE A 22 12.52 -11.54 -15.43
N GLU A 23 12.62 -12.73 -14.84
CA GLU A 23 11.63 -13.35 -13.95
C GLU A 23 11.39 -12.59 -12.64
N HIS A 24 11.51 -11.24 -12.57
CA HIS A 24 11.61 -10.50 -11.29
C HIS A 24 10.79 -9.20 -11.15
N THR A 25 9.94 -8.80 -12.10
CA THR A 25 9.27 -7.48 -12.00
C THR A 25 7.78 -7.52 -11.67
N CYS A 26 7.16 -8.71 -11.64
CA CYS A 26 5.87 -8.98 -10.94
C CYS A 26 5.84 -10.31 -10.13
N ARG A 27 6.90 -11.13 -10.13
CA ARG A 27 7.09 -12.34 -9.32
C ARG A 27 8.60 -12.51 -9.18
N PRO A 28 9.18 -12.77 -8.00
CA PRO A 28 9.00 -14.02 -7.29
C PRO A 28 8.30 -13.79 -5.95
N GLY A 29 7.07 -14.31 -5.82
CA GLY A 29 6.37 -14.38 -4.53
C GLY A 29 5.03 -13.64 -4.45
N ALA A 30 4.64 -12.80 -5.41
CA ALA A 30 3.29 -12.22 -5.41
C ALA A 30 2.23 -13.33 -5.47
N PRO A 31 1.15 -13.28 -4.68
CA PRO A 31 0.68 -12.13 -3.87
C PRO A 31 1.37 -11.94 -2.50
N SER A 32 2.15 -12.90 -2.01
CA SER A 32 2.79 -12.81 -0.68
C SER A 32 3.90 -11.76 -0.58
N VAL A 33 4.65 -11.53 -1.66
CA VAL A 33 5.69 -10.49 -1.78
C VAL A 33 5.43 -9.66 -3.02
N PHE A 34 5.35 -8.34 -2.88
CA PHE A 34 4.96 -7.41 -3.92
C PHE A 34 5.81 -6.14 -3.88
N ASN A 35 5.76 -5.36 -4.95
CA ASN A 35 6.31 -4.01 -4.92
C ASN A 35 5.27 -3.05 -4.35
N CYS A 36 5.72 -2.10 -3.54
CA CYS A 36 4.90 -1.02 -3.01
C CYS A 36 5.55 0.31 -3.33
N VAL A 37 4.76 1.27 -3.84
CA VAL A 37 5.18 2.66 -4.05
C VAL A 37 4.79 3.44 -2.81
N VAL A 38 5.77 4.06 -2.15
CA VAL A 38 5.57 4.83 -0.93
C VAL A 38 5.04 6.21 -1.28
N GLU A 39 3.96 6.62 -0.65
CA GLU A 39 3.40 7.97 -0.74
C GLU A 39 3.80 8.80 0.47
N ILE A 40 3.80 8.19 1.66
CA ILE A 40 4.01 8.91 2.92
C ILE A 40 5.11 8.20 3.71
N GLY A 41 6.19 8.93 3.98
CA GLY A 41 7.26 8.47 4.85
C GLY A 41 6.82 8.42 6.31
N LYS A 42 7.34 7.43 7.06
CA LYS A 42 7.15 7.31 8.51
C LYS A 42 7.44 8.65 9.21
N GLY A 43 6.54 9.05 10.11
CA GLY A 43 6.66 10.30 10.88
C GLY A 43 6.14 11.55 10.16
N SER A 44 5.60 11.42 8.95
CA SER A 44 5.01 12.56 8.23
C SER A 44 3.63 12.93 8.80
N LYS A 45 3.40 14.25 8.88
CA LYS A 45 2.06 14.85 9.11
C LYS A 45 1.37 15.23 7.78
N VAL A 46 2.10 15.22 6.67
CA VAL A 46 1.55 15.50 5.34
C VAL A 46 1.00 14.20 4.79
N LYS A 47 -0.30 14.19 4.46
CA LYS A 47 -0.91 13.13 3.67
C LYS A 47 -0.65 13.45 2.20
N TYR A 48 0.36 12.80 1.68
CA TYR A 48 0.58 12.70 0.25
C TYR A 48 -0.33 11.61 -0.35
N GLU A 49 -0.62 11.73 -1.63
CA GLU A 49 -1.28 10.68 -2.40
C GLU A 49 -0.83 10.74 -3.86
N LEU A 50 -0.99 9.62 -4.56
CA LEU A 50 -0.86 9.52 -6.00
C LEU A 50 -1.94 10.36 -6.68
N ASP A 51 -1.52 11.28 -7.54
CA ASP A 51 -2.40 11.81 -8.57
C ASP A 51 -2.55 10.78 -9.70
N LYS A 52 -3.68 10.05 -9.72
CA LYS A 52 -3.94 8.94 -10.65
C LYS A 52 -3.84 9.33 -12.14
N THR A 53 -4.02 10.61 -12.48
CA THR A 53 -3.96 11.09 -13.86
C THR A 53 -2.53 11.35 -14.32
N SER A 54 -1.71 12.03 -13.51
CA SER A 54 -0.34 12.38 -13.89
C SER A 54 0.72 11.37 -13.46
N GLY A 55 0.42 10.53 -12.47
CA GLY A 55 1.38 9.61 -11.83
C GLY A 55 2.32 10.30 -10.83
N LEU A 56 2.12 11.58 -10.55
CA LEU A 56 2.91 12.36 -9.61
C LEU A 56 2.38 12.23 -8.18
N ILE A 57 3.22 12.54 -7.20
CA ILE A 57 2.81 12.67 -5.81
C ILE A 57 2.26 14.08 -5.58
N LYS A 58 1.04 14.18 -5.07
CA LYS A 58 0.42 15.44 -4.65
C LYS A 58 0.17 15.46 -3.15
N VAL A 59 0.04 16.67 -2.59
CA VAL A 59 -0.43 16.86 -1.22
C VAL A 59 -1.96 16.83 -1.26
N ASP A 60 -2.56 15.83 -0.63
CA ASP A 60 -4.01 15.81 -0.37
C ASP A 60 -4.34 16.84 0.72
N ARG A 61 -3.69 16.67 1.88
CA ARG A 61 -3.85 17.56 3.03
C ARG A 61 -2.72 17.42 4.04
N VAL A 62 -2.66 18.35 4.98
CA VAL A 62 -1.95 18.18 6.25
C VAL A 62 -2.94 17.60 7.26
N LEU A 63 -2.54 16.60 8.05
CA LEU A 63 -3.42 15.99 9.05
C LEU A 63 -3.92 17.04 10.07
N TYR A 64 -5.21 16.98 10.39
CA TYR A 64 -5.91 18.00 11.20
C TYR A 64 -5.62 17.88 12.70
N SER A 65 -5.03 16.77 13.12
CA SER A 65 -4.60 16.50 14.49
C SER A 65 -3.08 16.49 14.60
N SER A 66 -2.54 16.59 15.81
CA SER A 66 -1.10 16.46 16.07
C SER A 66 -0.65 15.00 16.07
N VAL A 67 -0.91 14.31 14.97
CA VAL A 67 -0.53 12.91 14.74
C VAL A 67 0.34 12.80 13.48
N VAL A 68 1.09 11.72 13.38
CA VAL A 68 1.96 11.42 12.24
C VAL A 68 1.80 9.95 11.85
N TYR A 69 2.03 9.62 10.58
CA TYR A 69 1.97 8.23 10.12
C TYR A 69 3.00 7.38 10.89
N PRO A 70 2.58 6.27 11.55
CA PRO A 70 3.48 5.48 12.41
C PRO A 70 4.52 4.67 11.62
N HIS A 71 4.25 4.42 10.34
CA HIS A 71 5.07 3.64 9.42
C HIS A 71 5.01 4.23 8.01
N ASN A 72 5.86 3.75 7.12
CA ASN A 72 5.78 4.12 5.71
C ASN A 72 4.45 3.64 5.15
N TYR A 73 3.85 4.43 4.27
CA TYR A 73 2.52 4.17 3.71
C TYR A 73 2.54 4.42 2.22
N GLY A 74 1.78 3.62 1.48
CA GLY A 74 1.55 3.82 0.07
C GLY A 74 0.69 2.71 -0.50
N PHE A 75 0.90 2.37 -1.77
CA PHE A 75 -0.01 1.50 -2.50
C PHE A 75 0.70 0.40 -3.28
N ILE A 76 -0.07 -0.62 -3.69
CA ILE A 76 0.40 -1.69 -4.58
C ILE A 76 0.10 -1.31 -6.03
N PRO A 77 1.10 -1.14 -6.91
CA PRO A 77 0.86 -0.92 -8.33
C PRO A 77 0.01 -2.04 -8.95
N ARG A 78 -0.80 -1.70 -9.96
CA ARG A 78 -1.66 -2.65 -10.69
C ARG A 78 -2.65 -3.41 -9.79
N THR A 79 -3.17 -2.72 -8.80
CA THR A 79 -4.32 -3.13 -7.99
C THR A 79 -5.38 -2.05 -8.05
N ILE A 80 -6.63 -2.41 -7.74
CA ILE A 80 -7.73 -1.47 -7.55
C ILE A 80 -8.72 -2.06 -6.54
N CYS A 81 -9.29 -1.21 -5.69
CA CYS A 81 -10.32 -1.54 -4.73
C CYS A 81 -11.67 -0.93 -5.15
N GLU A 82 -12.71 -1.17 -4.36
CA GLU A 82 -14.08 -0.71 -4.61
C GLU A 82 -14.22 0.82 -4.59
N ASP A 83 -13.31 1.52 -3.90
CA ASP A 83 -13.19 2.99 -3.85
C ASP A 83 -12.47 3.58 -5.09
N SER A 84 -12.09 2.75 -6.05
CA SER A 84 -11.33 3.14 -7.26
C SER A 84 -9.92 3.66 -6.98
N ASP A 85 -9.35 3.37 -5.81
CA ASP A 85 -7.94 3.56 -5.49
C ASP A 85 -7.17 2.23 -5.52
N PRO A 86 -5.84 2.24 -5.69
CA PRO A 86 -5.05 1.03 -5.54
C PRO A 86 -5.02 0.56 -4.07
N MET A 87 -4.77 -0.73 -3.87
CA MET A 87 -4.71 -1.34 -2.53
C MET A 87 -3.64 -0.67 -1.66
N ASP A 88 -4.08 -0.18 -0.49
CA ASP A 88 -3.27 0.50 0.49
C ASP A 88 -2.38 -0.45 1.31
N VAL A 89 -1.19 0.04 1.70
CA VAL A 89 -0.20 -0.73 2.44
C VAL A 89 0.51 0.12 3.48
N LEU A 90 0.56 -0.38 4.71
CA LEU A 90 1.41 0.13 5.79
C LEU A 90 2.65 -0.77 5.95
N ILE A 91 3.86 -0.21 5.81
CA ILE A 91 5.11 -0.96 5.73
C ILE A 91 5.98 -0.72 6.97
N LEU A 92 6.15 -1.78 7.75
CA LEU A 92 7.04 -1.81 8.90
C LEU A 92 8.49 -2.03 8.43
N MET A 93 9.38 -1.10 8.81
CA MET A 93 10.83 -1.18 8.61
C MET A 93 11.57 -0.19 9.53
N GLN A 94 12.90 -0.23 9.51
CA GLN A 94 13.79 0.60 10.33
C GLN A 94 13.70 2.09 9.96
N GLU A 95 13.77 2.40 8.67
CA GLU A 95 13.99 3.76 8.15
C GLU A 95 12.76 4.33 7.41
N PRO A 96 12.56 5.66 7.44
CA PRO A 96 11.59 6.31 6.58
C PRO A 96 12.00 6.22 5.10
N VAL A 97 11.01 6.15 4.21
CA VAL A 97 11.21 6.11 2.76
C VAL A 97 10.59 7.35 2.12
N LEU A 98 11.26 7.89 1.10
CA LEU A 98 10.82 9.10 0.41
C LEU A 98 9.59 8.83 -0.48
N PRO A 99 8.62 9.75 -0.54
CA PRO A 99 7.49 9.66 -1.47
C PRO A 99 7.92 9.45 -2.93
N GLY A 100 7.20 8.60 -3.66
CA GLY A 100 7.50 8.21 -5.04
C GLY A 100 8.58 7.14 -5.18
N SER A 101 9.26 6.76 -4.09
CA SER A 101 10.16 5.60 -4.09
C SER A 101 9.36 4.31 -3.99
N PHE A 102 9.90 3.20 -4.51
CA PHE A 102 9.31 1.88 -4.32
C PHE A 102 10.23 0.94 -3.55
N LEU A 103 9.65 -0.08 -2.94
CA LEU A 103 10.35 -1.15 -2.23
C LEU A 103 9.63 -2.49 -2.39
N ARG A 104 10.30 -3.59 -2.04
CA ARG A 104 9.65 -4.90 -1.93
C ARG A 104 9.08 -5.08 -0.53
N ALA A 105 7.83 -5.49 -0.44
CA ALA A 105 7.11 -5.71 0.80
C ALA A 105 6.52 -7.12 0.84
N ARG A 106 6.43 -7.71 2.04
CA ARG A 106 5.72 -8.97 2.31
C ARG A 106 4.47 -8.68 3.12
N ALA A 107 3.31 -9.14 2.67
CA ALA A 107 2.08 -9.10 3.46
C ALA A 107 2.24 -9.97 4.71
N ILE A 108 1.89 -9.43 5.87
CA ILE A 108 1.88 -10.16 7.15
C ILE A 108 0.52 -10.11 7.84
N GLY A 109 -0.38 -9.21 7.43
CA GLY A 109 -1.73 -9.14 7.96
C GLY A 109 -2.60 -8.15 7.19
N LEU A 110 -3.89 -8.20 7.46
CA LEU A 110 -4.90 -7.29 6.91
C LEU A 110 -5.52 -6.52 8.07
N MET A 111 -5.72 -5.22 7.88
CA MET A 111 -6.41 -4.35 8.82
C MET A 111 -7.74 -3.94 8.19
N PRO A 112 -8.85 -4.64 8.49
CA PRO A 112 -10.15 -4.22 8.02
C PRO A 112 -10.53 -2.88 8.65
N MET A 113 -11.04 -1.98 7.82
CA MET A 113 -11.35 -0.61 8.24
C MET A 113 -12.59 -0.11 7.51
N ILE A 114 -13.42 0.63 8.23
CA ILE A 114 -14.59 1.32 7.70
C ILE A 114 -14.35 2.82 7.84
N ASP A 115 -14.20 3.53 6.73
CA ASP A 115 -14.06 4.99 6.68
C ASP A 115 -15.37 5.61 6.20
N GLN A 116 -16.07 6.33 7.08
CA GLN A 116 -17.35 6.97 6.75
C GLN A 116 -18.43 6.01 6.16
N GLY A 117 -18.38 4.72 6.52
CA GLY A 117 -19.31 3.70 6.07
C GLY A 117 -18.86 2.93 4.82
N GLU A 118 -17.72 3.31 4.23
CA GLU A 118 -17.11 2.61 3.10
C GLU A 118 -15.97 1.72 3.59
N ARG A 119 -15.81 0.56 2.94
CA ARG A 119 -14.73 -0.37 3.26
C ARG A 119 -13.41 0.16 2.69
N ASP A 120 -12.39 0.24 3.54
CA ASP A 120 -11.08 0.79 3.20
C ASP A 120 -9.97 -0.06 3.86
N ASP A 121 -10.00 -1.36 3.58
CA ASP A 121 -9.07 -2.33 4.18
C ASP A 121 -7.63 -2.02 3.78
N LYS A 122 -6.70 -2.21 4.72
CA LYS A 122 -5.28 -1.91 4.49
C LYS A 122 -4.40 -3.11 4.74
N ILE A 123 -3.41 -3.32 3.87
CA ILE A 123 -2.41 -4.36 4.06
C ILE A 123 -1.39 -3.91 5.10
N ILE A 124 -1.11 -4.77 6.09
CA ILE A 124 0.05 -4.63 6.97
C ILE A 124 1.19 -5.47 6.41
N ALA A 125 2.32 -4.83 6.14
CA ALA A 125 3.46 -5.46 5.49
C ALA A 125 4.79 -5.13 6.18
N VAL A 126 5.81 -5.91 5.85
CA VAL A 126 7.20 -5.62 6.21
C VAL A 126 8.05 -5.44 4.96
N CYS A 127 9.08 -4.59 5.02
CA CYS A 127 10.04 -4.52 3.91
C CYS A 127 10.81 -5.85 3.79
N ALA A 128 10.74 -6.48 2.62
CA ALA A 128 11.35 -7.78 2.34
C ALA A 128 12.88 -7.73 2.26
N ASP A 129 13.45 -6.54 2.14
CA ASP A 129 14.89 -6.28 2.04
C ASP A 129 15.50 -5.73 3.34
N ALA A 130 14.67 -5.31 4.31
CA ALA A 130 15.14 -4.81 5.58
C ALA A 130 15.59 -5.97 6.50
N PRO A 131 16.86 -6.01 6.96
CA PRO A 131 17.41 -7.18 7.66
C PRO A 131 16.69 -7.49 8.98
N GLU A 132 16.22 -6.48 9.71
CA GLU A 132 15.48 -6.67 10.96
C GLU A 132 14.05 -7.19 10.74
N PHE A 133 13.41 -6.81 9.62
CA PHE A 133 11.97 -7.04 9.44
C PHE A 133 11.64 -8.15 8.44
N ARG A 134 12.54 -8.47 7.50
CA ARG A 134 12.31 -9.44 6.43
C ARG A 134 12.01 -10.87 6.91
N HIS A 135 12.14 -11.14 8.20
CA HIS A 135 11.91 -12.45 8.81
C HIS A 135 10.47 -12.63 9.31
N TYR A 136 9.73 -11.55 9.53
CA TYR A 136 8.31 -11.61 9.89
C TYR A 136 7.47 -12.15 8.74
N LYS A 137 6.47 -12.95 9.09
CA LYS A 137 5.58 -13.67 8.18
C LYS A 137 4.11 -13.54 8.56
N ASP A 138 3.80 -13.23 9.82
CA ASP A 138 2.43 -13.07 10.28
C ASP A 138 2.29 -11.94 11.32
N ILE A 139 1.13 -11.30 11.33
CA ILE A 139 0.80 -10.16 12.18
C ILE A 139 0.95 -10.48 13.67
N LYS A 140 0.74 -11.73 14.08
CA LYS A 140 0.88 -12.16 15.48
C LYS A 140 2.31 -12.12 16.01
N GLU A 141 3.30 -12.06 15.11
CA GLU A 141 4.71 -11.97 15.47
C GLU A 141 5.12 -10.52 15.81
N ILE A 142 4.25 -9.55 15.48
CA ILE A 142 4.47 -8.14 15.76
C ILE A 142 4.16 -7.85 17.24
N PRO A 143 5.02 -7.08 17.95
CA PRO A 143 4.75 -6.71 19.33
C PRO A 143 3.35 -6.08 19.50
N PRO A 144 2.53 -6.52 20.47
CA PRO A 144 1.13 -6.09 20.58
C PRO A 144 0.94 -4.58 20.66
N HIS A 145 1.86 -3.87 21.32
CA HIS A 145 1.82 -2.42 21.39
C HIS A 145 1.92 -1.74 20.01
N ARG A 146 2.68 -2.32 19.07
CA ARG A 146 2.80 -1.78 17.71
C ARG A 146 1.48 -1.89 16.95
N LEU A 147 0.73 -2.99 17.13
CA LEU A 147 -0.61 -3.13 16.55
C LEU A 147 -1.60 -2.15 17.18
N ALA A 148 -1.50 -1.92 18.49
CA ALA A 148 -2.33 -0.95 19.19
C ALA A 148 -2.06 0.50 18.73
N GLU A 149 -0.79 0.86 18.49
CA GLU A 149 -0.41 2.17 17.93
C GLU A 149 -0.98 2.36 16.53
N ILE A 150 -0.84 1.37 15.64
CA ILE A 150 -1.38 1.40 14.27
C ILE A 150 -2.90 1.57 14.29
N ARG A 151 -3.61 0.75 15.08
CA ARG A 151 -5.07 0.84 15.25
C ARG A 151 -5.47 2.24 15.69
N ARG A 152 -4.85 2.75 16.76
CA ARG A 152 -5.18 4.06 17.35
C ARG A 152 -4.94 5.19 16.36
N PHE A 153 -3.88 5.12 15.54
CA PHE A 153 -3.62 6.10 14.51
C PHE A 153 -4.78 6.22 13.51
N PHE A 154 -5.25 5.11 12.94
CA PHE A 154 -6.36 5.14 11.97
C PHE A 154 -7.71 5.50 12.60
N GLU A 155 -7.94 5.16 13.87
CA GLU A 155 -9.13 5.64 14.60
C GLU A 155 -9.09 7.17 14.84
N ASP A 156 -7.91 7.78 14.95
CA ASP A 156 -7.76 9.17 15.40
C ASP A 156 -7.46 10.18 14.28
N TYR A 157 -6.77 9.78 13.20
CA TYR A 157 -6.17 10.70 12.23
C TYR A 157 -7.16 11.62 11.50
N LYS A 158 -8.42 11.21 11.38
CA LYS A 158 -9.52 11.97 10.76
C LYS A 158 -10.50 12.58 11.76
N LYS A 159 -10.28 12.46 13.08
CA LYS A 159 -11.23 12.95 14.10
C LYS A 159 -11.48 14.46 14.02
N ASN A 160 -10.43 15.26 13.82
CA ASN A 160 -10.57 16.71 13.65
C ASN A 160 -11.13 17.12 12.27
N GLU A 161 -11.33 16.18 11.36
CA GLU A 161 -12.11 16.38 10.13
C GLU A 161 -13.62 16.07 10.35
N ASN A 162 -14.02 15.72 11.58
CA ASN A 162 -15.36 15.24 11.94
C ASN A 162 -15.80 13.97 11.17
N LYS A 163 -14.83 13.13 10.81
CA LYS A 163 -15.07 11.85 10.14
C LYS A 163 -14.88 10.71 11.11
N LYS A 164 -15.70 9.67 10.95
CA LYS A 164 -15.63 8.44 11.73
C LYS A 164 -14.87 7.37 10.96
N VAL A 165 -13.92 6.75 11.63
CA VAL A 165 -13.17 5.59 11.13
C VAL A 165 -13.24 4.51 12.19
N ASP A 166 -13.71 3.34 11.80
CA ASP A 166 -13.77 2.15 12.66
C ASP A 166 -12.73 1.15 12.16
N VAL A 167 -11.81 0.73 13.02
CA VAL A 167 -10.80 -0.30 12.71
C VAL A 167 -11.25 -1.60 13.38
N GLU A 168 -11.35 -2.69 12.62
CA GLU A 168 -11.74 -3.99 13.16
C GLU A 168 -10.51 -4.80 13.61
N ASP A 169 -10.69 -6.05 14.01
CA ASP A 169 -9.58 -6.91 14.41
C ASP A 169 -8.68 -7.27 13.21
N PHE A 170 -7.37 -7.18 13.46
CA PHE A 170 -6.37 -7.53 12.45
C PHE A 170 -6.52 -9.01 12.07
N LEU A 171 -6.50 -9.27 10.77
CA LEU A 171 -6.60 -10.61 10.19
C LEU A 171 -5.20 -11.10 9.79
N PRO A 172 -4.99 -12.43 9.72
CA PRO A 172 -3.68 -13.03 9.47
C PRO A 172 -3.18 -12.79 8.03
N ALA A 173 -1.94 -13.19 7.77
CA ALA A 173 -1.29 -12.97 6.47
C ALA A 173 -2.07 -13.54 5.28
N GLU A 174 -2.77 -14.66 5.46
CA GLU A 174 -3.57 -15.30 4.41
C GLU A 174 -4.71 -14.39 3.92
N ALA A 175 -5.41 -13.70 4.83
CA ALA A 175 -6.48 -12.77 4.48
C ALA A 175 -5.95 -11.58 3.66
N ALA A 176 -4.76 -11.08 4.01
CA ALA A 176 -4.09 -10.02 3.27
C ALA A 176 -3.72 -10.46 1.84
N ILE A 177 -3.21 -11.69 1.71
CA ILE A 177 -2.87 -12.28 0.42
C ILE A 177 -4.10 -12.42 -0.47
N GLU A 178 -5.24 -12.85 0.08
CA GLU A 178 -6.51 -12.94 -0.64
C GLU A 178 -7.02 -11.57 -1.10
N ALA A 179 -6.96 -10.56 -0.24
CA ALA A 179 -7.34 -9.19 -0.58
C ALA A 179 -6.47 -8.60 -1.70
N ILE A 180 -5.15 -8.81 -1.63
CA ILE A 180 -4.22 -8.38 -2.71
C ILE A 180 -4.60 -9.06 -4.02
N LYS A 181 -4.80 -10.38 -4.01
CA LYS A 181 -5.17 -11.13 -5.22
C LYS A 181 -6.48 -10.59 -5.82
N TYR A 182 -7.49 -10.36 -4.99
CA TYR A 182 -8.76 -9.80 -5.43
C TYR A 182 -8.58 -8.43 -6.09
N SER A 183 -7.81 -7.53 -5.48
CA SER A 183 -7.53 -6.20 -6.04
C SER A 183 -6.76 -6.25 -7.37
N MET A 184 -5.89 -7.26 -7.57
CA MET A 184 -5.20 -7.49 -8.83
C MET A 184 -6.17 -7.96 -9.92
N ASP A 185 -7.10 -8.87 -9.58
CA ASP A 185 -8.11 -9.39 -10.49
C ASP A 185 -9.11 -8.28 -10.92
N LEU A 186 -9.50 -7.40 -9.98
CA LEU A 186 -10.29 -6.21 -10.28
C LEU A 186 -9.55 -5.27 -11.23
N TYR A 187 -8.27 -5.00 -10.99
CA TYR A 187 -7.48 -4.09 -11.83
C TYR A 187 -7.33 -4.63 -13.26
N ALA A 188 -7.09 -5.94 -13.40
CA ALA A 188 -7.04 -6.59 -14.70
C ALA A 188 -8.35 -6.40 -15.48
N SER A 189 -9.50 -6.52 -14.80
CA SER A 189 -10.83 -6.33 -15.39
C SER A 189 -11.05 -4.87 -15.80
N TYR A 190 -10.74 -3.93 -14.90
CA TYR A 190 -10.81 -2.49 -15.14
C TYR A 190 -10.01 -2.04 -16.36
N ILE A 191 -8.77 -2.54 -16.52
CA ILE A 191 -7.93 -2.20 -17.67
C ILE A 191 -8.51 -2.74 -18.98
N VAL A 192 -9.04 -3.97 -18.98
CA VAL A 192 -9.66 -4.54 -20.19
C VAL A 192 -10.89 -3.72 -20.62
N GLU A 193 -11.72 -3.29 -19.68
CA GLU A 193 -12.88 -2.44 -19.97
C GLU A 193 -12.47 -1.05 -20.46
N SER A 194 -11.45 -0.45 -19.84
CA SER A 194 -10.93 0.86 -20.24
C SER A 194 -10.32 0.86 -21.66
N LEU A 195 -9.77 -0.27 -22.11
CA LEU A 195 -9.23 -0.43 -23.47
C LEU A 195 -10.31 -0.69 -24.54
N ARG A 196 -11.56 -0.98 -24.15
CA ARG A 196 -12.68 -1.22 -25.07
C ARG A 196 -13.44 0.06 -25.43
N GLN A 197 -13.23 1.15 -24.70
CA GLN A 197 -13.81 2.47 -24.95
C GLN A 197 -12.89 3.29 -25.85
#